data_AF-A0A920JWH1-F1
#
_entry.id   AF-A0A920JWH1-F1
#
_cell.length_a   1.000
_cell.length_b   1.000
_cell.length_c   1.000
_cell.angle_alpha   90.00
_cell.angle_beta   90.00
_cell.angle_gamma   90.00
#
_symmetry.space_group_name_H-M   'P 1'
#
loop_
_entity.id
_entity.type
_entity.pdbx_description
1 polymer ?
#
loop_
_entity_poly.entity_id
_entity_poly.type
_entity_poly.pdbx_seq_one_letter_code
_entity_poly.pdbx_strand_id
1 'polypeptide(L)'
;MDGKSALAWISDNAELLGIDRDKISVGGGSAGGFMAAVAPISMKTIANSDRDGNQVYESEPSIESIKPAAAVLYNPGFGVNLKSYKNFNEWKSESIFQD
;
A
#
# COMPACT_ATOMS: atom_id res chain seq x y z
N MET A 1 -4.45 1.19 -5.04
CA MET A 1 -5.83 0.76 -5.34
C MET A 1 -5.88 -0.75 -5.58
N ASP A 2 -5.14 -1.30 -6.53
CA ASP A 2 -5.27 -2.71 -6.93
C ASP A 2 -5.12 -3.73 -5.78
N GLY A 3 -4.11 -3.60 -4.92
CA GLY A 3 -3.97 -4.48 -3.76
C GLY A 3 -5.15 -4.43 -2.79
N LYS A 4 -5.78 -3.26 -2.64
CA LYS A 4 -6.99 -3.08 -1.84
C LYS A 4 -8.20 -3.74 -2.52
N SER A 5 -8.39 -3.50 -3.81
CA SER A 5 -9.49 -4.10 -4.58
C SER A 5 -9.39 -5.63 -4.66
N ALA A 6 -8.17 -6.16 -4.77
CA ALA A 6 -7.92 -7.59 -4.73
C ALA A 6 -8.25 -8.18 -3.35
N LEU A 7 -7.80 -7.54 -2.27
CA LEU A 7 -8.16 -7.96 -0.90
C LEU A 7 -9.68 -7.96 -0.70
N ALA A 8 -10.35 -6.89 -1.13
CA ALA A 8 -11.81 -6.78 -1.07
C ALA A 8 -12.51 -7.90 -1.82
N TRP A 9 -12.11 -8.15 -3.06
CA TRP A 9 -12.71 -9.21 -3.87
C TRP A 9 -12.52 -10.58 -3.22
N ILE A 10 -11.32 -10.91 -2.74
CA ILE A 10 -11.06 -12.19 -2.06
C ILE A 10 -11.91 -12.32 -0.80
N SER A 11 -12.00 -11.25 0.01
CA SER A 11 -12.81 -11.23 1.24
C SER A 11 -14.30 -11.40 0.96
N ASP A 12 -14.82 -10.71 -0.05
CA ASP A 12 -16.24 -10.76 -0.42
C ASP A 12 -16.62 -12.10 -1.08
N ASN A 13 -15.65 -12.82 -1.63
CA ASN A 13 -15.83 -14.12 -2.29
C ASN A 13 -15.27 -15.28 -1.46
N ALA A 14 -15.03 -15.09 -0.16
CA ALA A 14 -14.41 -16.12 0.69
C ALA A 14 -15.19 -17.44 0.70
N GLU A 15 -16.53 -17.38 0.73
CA GLU A 15 -17.41 -18.55 0.64
C GLU A 15 -17.25 -19.29 -0.69
N LEU A 16 -17.25 -18.57 -1.81
CA LEU A 16 -17.04 -19.13 -3.15
C LEU A 16 -15.67 -19.81 -3.28
N LEU A 17 -14.65 -19.23 -2.65
CA LEU A 17 -13.28 -19.74 -2.66
C LEU A 17 -13.05 -20.88 -1.63
N GLY A 18 -14.02 -21.14 -0.74
CA GLY A 18 -13.88 -22.12 0.34
C GLY A 18 -12.81 -21.75 1.37
N ILE A 19 -12.56 -20.45 1.57
CA ILE A 19 -11.58 -19.93 2.53
C ILE A 19 -12.27 -19.23 3.72
N ASP A 20 -11.57 -19.18 4.84
CA ASP A 20 -12.01 -18.45 6.03
C ASP A 20 -11.66 -16.96 5.86
N ARG A 21 -12.68 -16.12 5.72
CA ARG A 21 -12.55 -14.66 5.58
C ARG A 21 -11.70 -14.06 6.70
N ASP A 22 -11.85 -14.56 7.92
CA ASP A 22 -11.18 -14.03 9.11
C ASP A 22 -9.71 -14.47 9.21
N LYS A 23 -9.20 -15.22 8.22
CA LYS A 23 -7.80 -15.67 8.14
C LYS A 23 -7.05 -15.14 6.93
N ILE A 24 -7.63 -14.20 6.17
CA ILE A 24 -6.95 -13.56 5.04
C ILE A 24 -5.87 -12.62 5.57
N SER A 25 -4.62 -12.80 5.17
CA SER A 25 -3.50 -11.94 5.55
C SER A 25 -2.86 -11.30 4.33
N VAL A 26 -2.26 -10.12 4.52
CA VAL A 26 -1.49 -9.42 3.48
C VAL A 26 -0.01 -9.43 3.81
N GLY A 27 0.85 -9.31 2.82
CA GLY A 27 2.29 -9.20 3.06
C GLY A 27 3.06 -8.72 1.85
N GLY A 28 4.28 -8.25 2.10
CA GLY A 28 5.14 -7.77 1.04
C GLY A 28 6.48 -7.25 1.53
N GLY A 29 7.44 -7.18 0.60
CA GLY A 29 8.75 -6.60 0.83
C GLY A 29 8.93 -5.23 0.18
N SER A 30 9.73 -4.34 0.77
CA SER A 30 10.08 -3.02 0.17
C SER A 30 8.83 -2.23 -0.26
N ALA A 31 8.68 -1.88 -1.53
CA ALA A 31 7.49 -1.21 -2.06
C ALA A 31 6.20 -2.03 -1.84
N GLY A 32 6.26 -3.36 -2.00
CA GLY A 32 5.13 -4.25 -1.71
C GLY A 32 4.79 -4.29 -0.21
N GLY A 33 5.77 -4.11 0.66
CA GLY A 33 5.55 -3.98 2.11
C GLY A 33 4.81 -2.70 2.45
N PHE A 34 5.12 -1.59 1.79
CA PHE A 34 4.34 -0.36 1.91
C PHE A 34 2.90 -0.57 1.42
N MET A 35 2.70 -1.24 0.28
CA MET A 35 1.36 -1.57 -0.22
C MET A 35 0.56 -2.44 0.76
N ALA A 36 1.18 -3.47 1.34
CA ALA A 36 0.54 -4.34 2.33
C ALA A 36 0.15 -3.57 3.60
N ALA A 37 0.96 -2.60 4.02
CA ALA A 37 0.67 -1.78 5.20
C ALA A 37 -0.50 -0.81 5.00
N VAL A 38 -0.65 -0.25 3.80
CA VAL A 38 -1.72 0.74 3.51
C VAL A 38 -3.00 0.10 2.99
N ALA A 39 -2.96 -1.17 2.56
CA ALA A 39 -4.12 -1.90 2.08
C ALA A 39 -5.36 -1.84 3.01
N PRO A 40 -5.23 -2.00 4.35
CA PRO A 40 -6.38 -1.92 5.26
C PRO A 40 -6.81 -0.49 5.65
N ILE A 41 -6.17 0.54 5.10
CA ILE A 41 -6.45 1.93 5.45
C ILE A 41 -7.46 2.51 4.46
N SER A 42 -8.54 3.10 4.96
CA SER A 42 -9.50 3.84 4.13
C SER A 42 -8.79 4.97 3.39
N MET A 43 -9.12 5.19 2.11
CA MET A 43 -8.62 6.37 1.39
C MET A 43 -9.19 7.65 1.94
N LYS A 44 -10.31 7.65 2.67
CA LYS A 44 -10.73 8.84 3.42
C LYS A 44 -9.67 9.24 4.46
N THR A 45 -9.06 8.27 5.12
CA THR A 45 -7.98 8.50 6.09
C THR A 45 -6.70 8.98 5.40
N ILE A 46 -6.38 8.45 4.21
CA ILE A 46 -5.18 8.83 3.44
C ILE A 46 -5.36 10.20 2.74
N ALA A 47 -6.54 10.49 2.18
CA ALA A 47 -6.82 11.76 1.52
C ALA A 47 -6.78 12.94 2.50
N ASN A 48 -7.22 12.72 3.74
CA ASN A 48 -7.13 13.71 4.80
C ASN A 48 -5.70 13.98 5.28
N SER A 49 -4.71 13.15 4.92
CA SER A 49 -3.31 13.35 5.35
C SER A 49 -2.44 14.12 4.36
N ASP A 50 -2.77 14.16 3.07
CA ASP A 50 -1.82 14.64 2.06
C ASP A 50 -2.16 15.98 1.37
N ARG A 51 -3.34 16.23 0.78
CA ARG A 51 -3.64 17.51 0.09
C ARG A 51 -5.14 17.77 -0.06
N ASP A 52 -5.51 19.06 0.01
CA ASP A 52 -6.74 19.72 -0.43
C ASP A 52 -7.94 18.78 -0.65
N GLY A 53 -8.80 18.67 0.38
CA GLY A 53 -9.79 17.59 0.63
C GLY A 53 -10.93 17.38 -0.39
N ASN A 54 -10.65 17.51 -1.68
CA ASN A 54 -11.61 17.43 -2.79
C ASN A 54 -11.41 16.23 -3.72
N GLN A 55 -10.48 15.28 -3.44
CA GLN A 55 -10.46 14.00 -4.16
C GLN A 55 -11.48 13.03 -3.57
N VAL A 56 -12.66 13.01 -4.19
CA VAL A 56 -13.68 11.99 -3.96
C VAL A 56 -13.31 10.74 -4.76
N TYR A 57 -12.89 9.67 -4.09
CA TYR A 57 -12.76 8.36 -4.72
C TYR A 57 -14.16 7.75 -4.87
N GLU A 58 -14.68 7.71 -6.10
CA GLU A 58 -16.07 7.33 -6.39
C GLU A 58 -16.44 5.88 -6.02
N SER A 59 -15.47 4.99 -5.75
CA SER A 59 -15.74 3.63 -5.26
C SER A 59 -14.58 3.06 -4.45
N GLU A 60 -14.54 3.37 -3.16
CA GLU A 60 -13.74 2.64 -2.18
C GLU A 60 -14.42 1.32 -1.80
N PRO A 61 -13.70 0.18 -1.76
CA PRO A 61 -14.22 -1.03 -1.12
C PRO A 61 -14.59 -0.78 0.34
N SER A 62 -15.57 -1.52 0.85
CA SER A 62 -16.01 -1.39 2.24
C SER A 62 -14.86 -1.69 3.21
N ILE A 63 -14.86 -1.05 4.39
CA ILE A 63 -13.84 -1.30 5.42
C ILE A 63 -13.80 -2.78 5.84
N GLU A 64 -14.95 -3.43 5.89
CA GLU A 64 -15.03 -4.85 6.23
C GLU A 64 -14.41 -5.73 5.15
N SER A 65 -14.47 -5.33 3.88
CA SER A 65 -13.87 -6.09 2.76
C SER A 65 -12.34 -5.97 2.74
N ILE A 66 -11.76 -4.95 3.39
CA ILE A 66 -10.32 -4.67 3.34
C ILE A 66 -9.61 -4.93 4.68
N LYS A 67 -10.20 -5.74 5.55
CA LYS A 67 -9.66 -6.02 6.89
C LYS A 67 -8.92 -7.36 6.92
N PRO A 68 -7.59 -7.39 6.76
CA PRO A 68 -6.82 -8.61 6.90
C PRO A 68 -6.67 -8.99 8.38
N ALA A 69 -6.51 -10.28 8.65
CA ALA A 69 -6.20 -10.84 9.95
C ALA A 69 -4.80 -10.45 10.44
N ALA A 70 -3.84 -10.31 9.52
CA ALA A 70 -2.48 -9.92 9.79
C ALA A 70 -1.80 -9.26 8.58
N ALA A 71 -0.72 -8.52 8.85
CA ALA A 71 0.18 -7.97 7.85
C ALA A 71 1.63 -8.41 8.10
N VAL A 72 2.28 -9.02 7.11
CA VAL A 72 3.71 -9.39 7.16
C VAL A 72 4.51 -8.41 6.31
N LEU A 73 5.30 -7.56 6.95
CA LEU A 73 6.01 -6.47 6.29
C LEU A 73 7.52 -6.73 6.35
N TYR A 74 8.14 -6.94 5.19
CA TYR A 74 9.58 -7.22 5.11
C TYR A 74 10.36 -6.02 4.56
N ASN A 75 11.14 -5.34 5.41
CA ASN A 75 11.83 -4.09 5.04
C ASN A 75 10.91 -3.13 4.24
N PRO A 76 9.69 -2.83 4.74
CA PRO A 76 8.74 -2.01 4.02
C PRO A 76 9.33 -0.63 3.73
N GLY A 77 9.01 -0.07 2.56
CA GLY A 77 9.44 1.27 2.15
C GLY A 77 8.76 2.40 2.94
N PHE A 78 8.75 2.35 4.27
CA PHE A 78 8.36 3.47 5.11
C PHE A 78 9.51 4.49 5.14
N GLY A 79 9.19 5.76 4.89
CA GLY A 79 10.21 6.84 4.92
C GLY A 79 10.67 7.37 3.56
N VAL A 80 9.94 7.11 2.46
CA VAL A 80 10.04 7.93 1.24
C VAL A 80 9.42 9.31 1.46
N ASN A 81 10.09 10.14 2.27
CA ASN A 81 9.94 11.59 2.21
C ASN A 81 10.80 12.08 1.04
N LEU A 82 10.18 12.76 0.07
CA LEU A 82 10.73 13.18 -1.24
C LEU A 82 12.04 14.00 -1.23
N LYS A 83 12.66 14.29 -0.08
CA LYS A 83 13.96 14.97 0.00
C LYS A 83 15.16 14.04 -0.28
N SER A 84 15.07 12.75 0.02
CA SER A 84 16.20 11.80 -0.18
C SER A 84 16.39 11.36 -1.63
N TYR A 85 15.40 11.57 -2.51
CA TYR A 85 15.56 11.28 -3.94
C TYR A 85 16.42 12.34 -4.66
N LYS A 86 16.48 13.59 -4.14
CA LYS A 86 17.39 14.61 -4.69
C LYS A 86 18.86 14.19 -4.57
N ASN A 87 19.24 13.60 -3.43
CA ASN A 87 20.61 13.15 -3.20
C ASN A 87 20.94 11.83 -3.91
N PHE A 88 19.93 11.05 -4.33
CA PHE A 88 20.16 9.82 -5.09
C PHE A 88 20.62 10.10 -6.53
N ASN A 89 20.23 11.25 -7.10
CA ASN A 89 20.69 11.70 -8.42
C ASN A 89 22.08 12.34 -8.38
N GLU A 90 22.44 13.03 -7.30
CA GLU A 90 23.79 13.63 -7.13
C GLU A 90 24.89 12.56 -7.02
N TRP A 91 24.59 11.43 -6.35
CA TRP A 91 25.53 10.30 -6.25
C TRP A 91 25.82 9.60 -7.59
N LYS A 92 24.84 9.60 -8.52
CA LYS A 92 25.05 9.03 -9.87
C LYS A 92 25.82 9.96 -10.80
N SER A 93 25.77 11.28 -10.61
CA SER A 93 26.56 12.21 -11.44
C SER A 93 28.04 12.22 -11.07
N GLU A 94 28.39 11.95 -9.81
CA GLU A 94 29.78 11.97 -9.35
C GLU A 94 30.56 10.67 -9.61
N SER A 95 29.89 9.57 -9.98
CA SER A 95 30.49 8.23 -9.98
C SER A 95 30.63 7.53 -11.34
N ILE A 96 30.33 8.19 -12.47
CA ILE A 96 30.32 7.49 -13.78
C ILE A 96 31.08 8.21 -14.92
N PHE A 97 31.73 9.35 -14.67
CA PHE A 97 32.66 9.97 -15.64
C PHE A 97 33.81 10.70 -14.94
N GLN A 98 34.65 9.97 -14.22
CA GLN A 98 36.02 10.40 -13.91
C GLN A 98 36.97 9.29 -14.33
N ASP A 99 37.39 9.35 -15.59
CA ASP A 99 38.69 8.98 -16.16
C ASP A 99 38.77 9.51 -17.59
#